data_AF-A0A8J6HNG3-F1
#
_entry.id   AF-A0A8J6HNG3-F1
#
_cell.length_a   1.000
_cell.length_b   1.000
_cell.length_c   1.000
_cell.angle_alpha   90.00
_cell.angle_beta   90.00
_cell.angle_gamma   90.00
#
_symmetry.space_group_name_H-M   'P 1'
#
loop_
_entity.id
_entity.type
_entity.pdbx_description
1 polymer ?
#
loop_
_entity_poly.entity_id
_entity_poly.type
_entity_poly.pdbx_seq_one_letter_code
_entity_poly.pdbx_strand_id
1 'polypeptide(L)'
;MWLKGVQQQCPTRSEISPCSCTLKKNGLDILCEFTDQQHISTAMGVLKRKEFVIFYLKLRHNNLRKLPGFIFLGLDIRHLTIHNSSLSTVEETSLSSIGKMLTQLDVSQNSLTTVPSSAYKSLHQLLILNMNHNKISVVHAKAFLGLDTLEILTLYENKITSIEDEAFVGLEKPTSGAFTIDSSTPTLRIHLNEHPIYVLPN
;
A
#
# COMPACT_ATOMS: atom_id res chain seq x y z
N MET A 1 -26.56 24.67 8.97
CA MET A 1 -27.00 23.76 10.04
C MET A 1 -25.90 22.74 10.24
N TRP A 2 -25.08 22.92 11.28
CA TRP A 2 -23.86 22.13 11.51
C TRP A 2 -24.24 20.68 11.81
N LEU A 3 -23.84 19.75 10.94
CA LEU A 3 -23.91 18.33 11.25
C LEU A 3 -22.97 18.07 12.42
N LYS A 4 -23.55 17.68 13.56
CA LYS A 4 -22.82 17.23 14.74
C LYS A 4 -21.75 16.23 14.27
N GLY A 5 -20.48 16.55 14.51
CA GLY A 5 -19.36 15.70 14.14
C GLY A 5 -19.59 14.30 14.69
N VAL A 6 -19.56 13.30 13.81
CA VAL A 6 -19.63 11.90 14.20
C VAL A 6 -18.47 11.65 15.16
N GLN A 7 -18.79 11.45 16.43
CA GLN A 7 -17.79 11.11 17.43
C GLN A 7 -17.25 9.74 17.05
N GLN A 8 -16.02 9.70 16.53
CA GLN A 8 -15.39 8.44 16.14
C GLN A 8 -15.22 7.58 17.39
N GLN A 9 -15.70 6.34 17.31
CA GLN A 9 -15.56 5.37 18.38
C GLN A 9 -15.18 4.03 17.77
N CYS A 10 -14.31 3.30 18.46
CA CYS A 10 -14.02 1.93 18.07
C CYS A 10 -15.27 1.04 18.17
N PRO A 11 -15.49 0.14 17.19
CA PRO A 11 -16.38 -0.99 17.39
C PRO A 11 -15.99 -1.80 18.62
N THR A 12 -16.95 -2.53 19.18
CA THR A 12 -16.66 -3.45 20.28
C THR A 12 -15.70 -4.55 19.81
N ARG A 13 -14.88 -5.07 20.72
CA ARG A 13 -13.91 -6.14 20.42
C ARG A 13 -14.58 -7.36 19.79
N SER A 14 -15.79 -7.70 20.22
CA SER A 14 -16.56 -8.83 19.68
C SER A 14 -16.99 -8.64 18.23
N GLU A 15 -17.24 -7.40 17.80
CA GLU A 15 -17.70 -7.13 16.43
C GLU A 15 -16.59 -7.31 15.39
N ILE A 16 -15.33 -7.06 15.76
CA ILE A 16 -14.18 -7.09 14.83
C ILE A 16 -13.13 -8.14 15.18
N SER A 17 -13.38 -9.00 16.17
CA SER A 17 -12.45 -10.06 16.59
C SER A 17 -12.04 -10.95 15.39
N PRO A 18 -10.75 -11.32 15.25
CA PRO A 18 -9.63 -11.09 16.17
C PRO A 18 -8.91 -9.75 15.99
N CYS A 19 -9.41 -8.85 15.15
CA CYS A 19 -8.85 -7.51 15.04
C CYS A 19 -9.12 -6.67 16.30
N SER A 20 -8.30 -5.65 16.49
CA SER A 20 -8.42 -4.67 17.56
C SER A 20 -8.53 -3.26 16.96
N CYS A 21 -9.12 -2.35 17.73
CA CYS A 21 -9.27 -0.95 17.37
C CYS A 21 -8.78 -0.06 18.51
N THR A 22 -8.03 0.98 18.16
CA THR A 22 -7.66 2.07 19.06
C THR A 22 -8.06 3.41 18.44
N LEU A 23 -8.77 4.25 19.20
CA LEU A 23 -9.07 5.61 18.77
C LEU A 23 -7.83 6.51 19.00
N LYS A 24 -7.40 7.21 17.96
CA LYS A 24 -6.31 8.19 17.98
C LYS A 24 -6.83 9.57 17.56
N LYS A 25 -5.97 10.59 17.68
CA LYS A 25 -6.28 11.97 17.28
C LYS A 25 -6.71 12.10 15.81
N ASN A 26 -6.10 11.31 14.92
CA ASN A 26 -6.29 11.42 13.47
C ASN A 26 -7.32 10.42 12.89
N GLY A 27 -7.79 9.48 13.71
CA GLY A 27 -8.68 8.43 13.25
C GLY A 27 -8.57 7.14 14.06
N LEU A 28 -9.16 6.08 13.53
CA LEU A 28 -9.03 4.73 14.08
C LEU A 28 -7.74 4.07 13.62
N ASP A 29 -7.03 3.45 14.56
CA ASP A 29 -5.97 2.48 14.28
C ASP A 29 -6.57 1.08 14.43
N ILE A 30 -6.64 0.35 13.32
CA ILE A 30 -7.12 -1.03 13.25
C ILE A 30 -5.93 -1.97 13.07
N LEU A 31 -5.86 -3.02 13.88
CA LEU A 31 -4.82 -4.03 13.83
C LEU A 31 -5.43 -5.42 13.79
N CYS A 32 -5.18 -6.16 12.71
CA CYS A 32 -5.55 -7.56 12.55
C CYS A 32 -4.27 -8.40 12.47
N GLU A 33 -4.10 -9.31 13.43
CA GLU A 33 -2.93 -10.20 13.50
C GLU A 33 -3.34 -11.65 13.71
N PHE A 34 -2.53 -12.57 13.19
CA PHE A 34 -2.72 -14.02 13.35
C PHE A 34 -4.11 -14.51 12.93
N THR A 35 -4.64 -13.95 11.85
CA THR A 35 -5.98 -14.23 11.35
C THR A 35 -6.00 -14.58 9.86
N ASP A 36 -7.16 -15.02 9.39
CA ASP A 36 -7.41 -15.41 7.99
C ASP A 36 -8.20 -14.33 7.23
N GLN A 37 -8.30 -14.53 5.91
CA GLN A 37 -9.04 -13.64 5.03
C GLN A 37 -10.53 -13.51 5.42
N GLN A 38 -11.18 -14.57 5.90
CA GLN A 38 -12.62 -14.56 6.20
C GLN A 38 -12.93 -13.62 7.37
N HIS A 39 -12.13 -13.68 8.43
CA HIS A 39 -12.26 -12.79 9.57
C HIS A 39 -11.92 -11.33 9.21
N ILE A 40 -10.89 -11.10 8.39
CA ILE A 40 -10.56 -9.75 7.90
C ILE A 40 -11.74 -9.19 7.10
N SER A 41 -12.30 -9.94 6.15
CA SER A 41 -13.46 -9.51 5.38
C SER A 41 -14.68 -9.20 6.26
N THR A 42 -14.90 -10.00 7.30
CA THR A 42 -15.97 -9.76 8.28
C THR A 42 -15.74 -8.44 9.04
N ALA A 43 -14.53 -8.21 9.54
CA ALA A 43 -14.16 -6.97 10.24
C ALA A 43 -14.30 -5.73 9.34
N MET A 44 -13.85 -5.80 8.07
CA MET A 44 -14.03 -4.71 7.10
C MET A 44 -15.52 -4.43 6.83
N GLY A 45 -16.36 -5.47 6.78
CA GLY A 45 -17.81 -5.34 6.65
C GLY A 45 -18.47 -4.61 7.82
N VAL A 46 -17.98 -4.83 9.05
CA VAL A 46 -18.43 -4.06 10.23
C VAL A 46 -17.99 -2.61 10.14
N LEU A 47 -16.72 -2.37 9.85
CA LEU A 47 -16.13 -1.04 9.76
C LEU A 47 -16.82 -0.18 8.69
N LYS A 48 -17.19 -0.77 7.55
CA LYS A 48 -17.91 -0.10 6.46
C LYS A 48 -19.24 0.52 6.89
N ARG A 49 -19.95 -0.09 7.84
CA ARG A 49 -21.28 0.39 8.26
C ARG A 49 -21.22 1.67 9.09
N LYS A 50 -20.01 2.17 9.36
CA LYS A 50 -19.76 3.32 10.20
C LYS A 50 -18.80 4.22 9.43
N GLU A 51 -19.17 5.48 9.23
CA GLU A 51 -18.37 6.45 8.46
C GLU A 51 -17.12 6.89 9.26
N PHE A 52 -16.17 5.97 9.43
CA PHE A 52 -14.94 6.19 10.16
C PHE A 52 -13.79 6.55 9.22
N VAL A 53 -12.92 7.45 9.69
CA VAL A 53 -11.57 7.58 9.12
C VAL A 53 -10.68 6.54 9.80
N ILE A 54 -10.20 5.58 9.02
CA ILE A 54 -9.19 4.61 9.44
C ILE A 54 -7.84 5.23 9.11
N PHE A 55 -7.15 5.75 10.13
CA PHE A 55 -5.86 6.36 9.93
C PHE A 55 -4.81 5.30 9.61
N TYR A 56 -4.78 4.20 10.36
CA TYR A 56 -3.97 3.02 10.04
C TYR A 56 -4.80 1.75 10.01
N LEU A 57 -4.73 1.01 8.91
CA LEU A 57 -5.13 -0.39 8.84
C LEU A 57 -3.88 -1.26 8.73
N LYS A 58 -3.64 -2.09 9.75
CA LYS A 58 -2.46 -2.96 9.84
C LYS A 58 -2.91 -4.42 9.79
N LEU A 59 -2.55 -5.10 8.72
CA LEU A 59 -2.73 -6.55 8.53
C LEU A 59 -1.35 -7.20 8.66
N ARG A 60 -1.06 -7.86 9.78
CA ARG A 60 0.29 -8.43 10.04
C ARG A 60 0.18 -9.90 10.41
N HIS A 61 1.16 -10.72 10.00
CA HIS A 61 1.22 -12.13 10.40
C HIS A 61 -0.07 -12.91 10.09
N ASN A 62 -0.71 -12.61 8.96
CA ASN A 62 -1.98 -13.22 8.56
C ASN A 62 -1.78 -14.26 7.45
N ASN A 63 -2.81 -15.07 7.19
CA ASN A 63 -2.85 -15.92 6.00
C ASN A 63 -3.68 -15.25 4.90
N LEU A 64 -3.12 -14.19 4.30
CA LEU A 64 -3.78 -13.37 3.27
C LEU A 64 -3.08 -13.53 1.92
N ARG A 65 -3.17 -14.73 1.35
CA ARG A 65 -2.55 -15.06 0.05
C ARG A 65 -3.01 -14.13 -1.08
N LYS A 66 -4.25 -13.65 -1.00
CA LYS A 66 -4.87 -12.79 -1.99
C LYS A 66 -5.57 -11.63 -1.29
N LEU A 67 -5.44 -10.43 -1.85
CA LEU A 67 -6.27 -9.29 -1.49
C LEU A 67 -7.46 -9.24 -2.47
N PRO A 68 -8.68 -9.64 -2.03
CA PRO A 68 -9.82 -9.71 -2.93
C PRO A 68 -10.36 -8.32 -3.27
N GLY A 69 -11.01 -8.24 -4.42
CA GLY A 69 -11.68 -7.06 -4.93
C GLY A 69 -12.70 -6.53 -3.94
N PHE A 70 -12.80 -5.21 -3.85
CA PHE A 70 -13.79 -4.52 -3.01
C PHE A 70 -13.70 -4.80 -1.51
N ILE A 71 -12.63 -5.42 -1.01
CA ILE A 71 -12.46 -5.70 0.44
C ILE A 71 -12.50 -4.44 1.30
N PHE A 72 -12.08 -3.30 0.75
CA PHE A 72 -12.10 -1.99 1.41
C PHE A 72 -13.21 -1.06 0.87
N LEU A 73 -14.22 -1.60 0.19
CA LEU A 73 -15.28 -0.81 -0.41
C LEU A 73 -16.07 -0.05 0.67
N GLY A 74 -16.06 1.27 0.58
CA GLY A 74 -16.76 2.15 1.52
C GLY A 74 -15.97 2.47 2.80
N LEU A 75 -14.69 2.12 2.86
CA LEU A 75 -13.79 2.56 3.92
C LEU A 75 -13.01 3.80 3.48
N ASP A 76 -12.68 4.66 4.44
CA ASP A 76 -11.72 5.76 4.26
C ASP A 76 -10.42 5.39 4.98
N ILE A 77 -9.39 4.98 4.23
CA ILE A 77 -8.11 4.49 4.76
C ILE A 77 -6.98 5.43 4.33
N ARG A 78 -6.18 5.91 5.30
CA ARG A 78 -5.03 6.79 5.04
C ARG A 78 -3.72 6.03 4.84
N HIS A 79 -3.49 5.02 5.68
CA HIS A 79 -2.28 4.20 5.65
C HIS A 79 -2.66 2.72 5.76
N LEU A 80 -2.21 1.92 4.80
CA LEU A 80 -2.44 0.48 4.75
C LEU A 80 -1.10 -0.26 4.82
N THR A 81 -0.98 -1.16 5.79
CA THR A 81 0.12 -2.11 5.84
C THR A 81 -0.40 -3.53 5.78
N ILE A 82 0.17 -4.32 4.86
CA ILE A 82 -0.05 -5.76 4.73
C ILE A 82 1.32 -6.41 4.78
N HIS A 83 1.71 -6.87 5.96
CA HIS A 83 3.08 -7.28 6.23
C HIS A 83 3.13 -8.72 6.70
N ASN A 84 4.10 -9.50 6.21
CA ASN A 84 4.28 -10.89 6.59
C ASN A 84 2.96 -11.69 6.53
N SER A 85 2.25 -11.58 5.41
CA SER A 85 0.91 -12.15 5.25
C SER A 85 0.77 -13.12 4.08
N SER A 86 1.90 -13.56 3.52
CA SER A 86 1.99 -14.45 2.34
C SER A 86 1.26 -13.93 1.10
N LEU A 87 1.05 -12.62 0.98
CA LEU A 87 0.31 -12.01 -0.12
C LEU A 87 1.05 -12.24 -1.45
N SER A 88 0.41 -12.91 -2.40
CA SER A 88 0.95 -13.17 -3.74
C SER A 88 0.10 -12.56 -4.84
N THR A 89 -1.13 -12.14 -4.54
CA THR A 89 -2.07 -11.61 -5.53
C THR A 89 -2.84 -10.43 -4.95
N VAL A 90 -2.86 -9.32 -5.69
CA VAL A 90 -3.69 -8.15 -5.38
C VAL A 90 -4.63 -7.94 -6.56
N GLU A 91 -5.94 -8.08 -6.34
CA GLU A 91 -6.91 -7.89 -7.42
C GLU A 91 -7.03 -6.41 -7.81
N GLU A 92 -7.32 -6.16 -9.09
CA GLU A 92 -7.43 -4.81 -9.67
C GLU A 92 -8.36 -3.89 -8.87
N THR A 93 -9.50 -4.41 -8.40
CA THR A 93 -10.52 -3.63 -7.68
C THR A 93 -10.34 -3.62 -6.16
N SER A 94 -9.26 -4.19 -5.63
CA SER A 94 -9.07 -4.34 -4.18
C SER A 94 -8.79 -3.01 -3.47
N LEU A 95 -8.06 -2.09 -4.13
CA LEU A 95 -7.64 -0.81 -3.57
C LEU A 95 -8.35 0.41 -4.19
N SER A 96 -9.19 0.20 -5.21
CA SER A 96 -9.77 1.29 -6.01
C SER A 96 -10.65 2.24 -5.21
N SER A 97 -11.39 1.73 -4.23
CA SER A 97 -12.26 2.54 -3.38
C SER A 97 -11.51 3.44 -2.41
N ILE A 98 -10.28 3.09 -2.03
CA ILE A 98 -9.47 3.85 -1.05
C ILE A 98 -8.42 4.74 -1.72
N GLY A 99 -8.20 4.60 -3.03
CA GLY A 99 -7.13 5.28 -3.76
C GLY A 99 -7.15 6.81 -3.72
N LYS A 100 -8.33 7.42 -3.49
CA LYS A 100 -8.44 8.88 -3.32
C LYS A 100 -7.86 9.40 -2.00
N MET A 101 -7.71 8.54 -1.00
CA MET A 101 -7.39 8.93 0.38
C MET A 101 -6.13 8.24 0.91
N LEU A 102 -5.71 7.14 0.29
CA LEU A 102 -4.55 6.34 0.67
C LEU A 102 -3.25 7.07 0.29
N THR A 103 -2.41 7.33 1.28
CA THR A 103 -1.13 8.05 1.11
C THR A 103 0.08 7.16 1.34
N GLN A 104 -0.08 6.04 2.05
CA GLN A 104 0.99 5.08 2.29
C GLN A 104 0.47 3.65 2.11
N LEU A 105 1.22 2.87 1.33
CA LEU A 105 0.98 1.45 1.12
C LEU A 105 2.27 0.69 1.39
N ASP A 106 2.23 -0.18 2.39
CA ASP A 106 3.29 -1.13 2.67
C ASP A 106 2.78 -2.55 2.44
N VAL A 107 3.34 -3.22 1.42
CA VAL A 107 3.09 -4.64 1.12
C VAL A 107 4.39 -5.45 1.22
N SER A 108 5.31 -5.00 2.08
CA SER A 108 6.61 -5.65 2.29
C SER A 108 6.50 -7.00 3.02
N GLN A 109 7.55 -7.81 2.90
CA GLN A 109 7.62 -9.16 3.48
C GLN A 109 6.44 -10.03 3.05
N ASN A 110 6.21 -10.12 1.75
CA ASN A 110 5.17 -10.97 1.17
C ASN A 110 5.74 -11.87 0.08
N SER A 111 4.91 -12.34 -0.85
CA SER A 111 5.30 -13.25 -1.93
C SER A 111 4.86 -12.73 -3.31
N LEU A 112 4.82 -11.40 -3.49
CA LEU A 112 4.54 -10.80 -4.79
C LEU A 112 5.69 -11.12 -5.76
N THR A 113 5.36 -11.67 -6.92
CA THR A 113 6.34 -12.01 -7.98
C THR A 113 6.44 -10.95 -9.07
N THR A 114 5.48 -10.03 -9.12
CA THR A 114 5.42 -8.88 -10.03
C THR A 114 4.82 -7.68 -9.30
N VAL A 115 4.99 -6.48 -9.86
CA VAL A 115 4.28 -5.29 -9.39
C VAL A 115 2.79 -5.42 -9.74
N PRO A 116 1.85 -5.25 -8.78
CA PRO A 116 0.40 -5.28 -9.04
C PRO A 116 -0.16 -4.05 -9.77
N SER A 117 0.38 -3.73 -10.95
CA SER A 117 0.17 -2.46 -11.64
C SER A 117 -1.31 -2.10 -11.85
N SER A 118 -2.15 -3.07 -12.23
CA SER A 118 -3.59 -2.84 -12.41
C SER A 118 -4.29 -2.38 -11.13
N ALA A 119 -3.90 -2.92 -9.98
CA ALA A 119 -4.47 -2.55 -8.68
C ALA A 119 -3.99 -1.19 -8.17
N TYR A 120 -2.85 -0.70 -8.68
CA TYR A 120 -2.23 0.55 -8.24
C TYR A 120 -2.68 1.77 -9.07
N LYS A 121 -3.33 1.54 -10.21
CA LYS A 121 -3.69 2.57 -11.19
C LYS A 121 -4.53 3.73 -10.64
N SER A 122 -5.29 3.50 -9.57
CA SER A 122 -6.17 4.50 -8.96
C SER A 122 -5.58 5.19 -7.71
N LEU A 123 -4.32 4.89 -7.35
CA LEU A 123 -3.69 5.39 -6.13
C LEU A 123 -3.00 6.76 -6.35
N HIS A 124 -3.76 7.71 -6.94
CA HIS A 124 -3.28 9.04 -7.35
C HIS A 124 -2.82 9.96 -6.21
N GLN A 125 -2.98 9.54 -4.95
CA GLN A 125 -2.56 10.29 -3.76
C GLN A 125 -1.48 9.55 -2.96
N LEU A 126 -0.98 8.42 -3.48
CA LEU A 126 0.04 7.63 -2.82
C LEU A 126 1.37 8.38 -2.82
N LEU A 127 1.96 8.56 -1.64
CA LEU A 127 3.25 9.22 -1.44
C LEU A 127 4.35 8.17 -1.21
N ILE A 128 4.02 7.07 -0.53
CA ILE A 128 4.98 6.02 -0.16
C ILE A 128 4.46 4.65 -0.57
N LEU A 129 5.27 3.94 -1.35
CA LEU A 129 5.06 2.55 -1.71
C LEU A 129 6.27 1.70 -1.27
N ASN A 130 6.04 0.83 -0.29
CA ASN A 130 7.02 -0.14 0.17
C ASN A 130 6.65 -1.55 -0.31
N MET A 131 7.51 -2.14 -1.14
CA MET A 131 7.37 -3.51 -1.64
C MET A 131 8.61 -4.37 -1.32
N ASN A 132 9.34 -4.01 -0.26
CA ASN A 132 10.57 -4.71 0.13
C ASN A 132 10.33 -6.17 0.50
N HIS A 133 11.35 -7.01 0.41
CA HIS A 133 11.29 -8.43 0.81
C HIS A 133 10.12 -9.17 0.15
N ASN A 134 9.98 -9.00 -1.16
CA ASN A 134 9.06 -9.77 -1.99
C ASN A 134 9.88 -10.66 -2.94
N LYS A 135 9.23 -11.22 -3.96
CA LYS A 135 9.84 -12.12 -4.95
C LYS A 135 9.77 -11.51 -6.35
N ILE A 136 9.70 -10.19 -6.46
CA ILE A 136 9.51 -9.50 -7.74
C ILE A 136 10.74 -9.74 -8.60
N SER A 137 10.56 -10.34 -9.78
CA SER A 137 11.65 -10.66 -10.71
C SER A 137 11.74 -9.74 -11.91
N VAL A 138 10.62 -9.17 -12.33
CA VAL A 138 10.53 -8.25 -13.46
C VAL A 138 9.71 -7.01 -13.06
N VAL A 139 10.21 -5.84 -13.41
CA VAL A 139 9.44 -4.58 -13.36
C VAL A 139 9.00 -4.26 -14.79
N HIS A 140 7.73 -4.50 -15.09
CA HIS A 140 7.17 -4.32 -16.42
C HIS A 140 7.00 -2.84 -16.80
N ALA A 141 6.87 -2.56 -18.10
CA ALA A 141 6.52 -1.25 -18.63
C ALA A 141 5.26 -0.71 -17.94
N LYS A 142 5.28 0.58 -17.57
CA LYS A 142 4.14 1.28 -16.94
C LYS A 142 3.71 0.64 -15.61
N ALA A 143 4.63 -0.03 -14.91
CA ALA A 143 4.32 -0.75 -13.67
C ALA A 143 3.73 0.14 -12.57
N PHE A 144 4.03 1.44 -12.61
CA PHE A 144 3.66 2.44 -11.62
C PHE A 144 2.72 3.53 -12.17
N LEU A 145 2.08 3.28 -13.30
CA LEU A 145 1.14 4.22 -13.89
C LEU A 145 0.00 4.56 -12.91
N GLY A 146 -0.30 5.86 -12.75
CA GLY A 146 -1.32 6.36 -11.82
C GLY A 146 -0.82 6.66 -10.41
N LEU A 147 0.46 6.42 -10.12
CA LEU A 147 1.11 6.83 -8.86
C LEU A 147 1.69 8.25 -8.97
N ASP A 148 0.86 9.20 -9.40
CA ASP A 148 1.26 10.53 -9.87
C ASP A 148 1.92 11.40 -8.77
N THR A 149 1.65 11.09 -7.51
CA THR A 149 2.17 11.81 -6.33
C THR A 149 3.29 11.08 -5.61
N LEU A 150 3.74 9.93 -6.12
CA LEU A 150 4.67 9.08 -5.39
C LEU A 150 5.99 9.82 -5.13
N GLU A 151 6.48 9.70 -3.90
CA GLU A 151 7.71 10.33 -3.44
C GLU A 151 8.78 9.28 -3.12
N ILE A 152 8.34 8.14 -2.57
CA ILE A 152 9.22 7.07 -2.10
C ILE A 152 8.72 5.74 -2.66
N LEU A 153 9.58 5.11 -3.46
CA LEU A 153 9.42 3.74 -3.92
C LEU A 153 10.62 2.90 -3.45
N THR A 154 10.34 1.80 -2.75
CA THR A 154 11.39 0.88 -2.33
C THR A 154 11.03 -0.57 -2.71
N LEU A 155 12.00 -1.22 -3.36
CA LEU A 155 11.94 -2.58 -3.90
C LEU A 155 13.12 -3.43 -3.36
N TYR A 156 13.69 -3.03 -2.22
CA TYR A 156 14.81 -3.69 -1.55
C TYR A 156 14.50 -5.18 -1.27
N GLU A 157 15.49 -6.05 -1.41
CA GLU A 157 15.37 -7.50 -1.21
C GLU A 157 14.24 -8.16 -2.02
N ASN A 158 14.17 -7.82 -3.31
CA ASN A 158 13.42 -8.57 -4.30
C ASN A 158 14.34 -9.51 -5.10
N LYS A 159 13.86 -10.05 -6.21
CA LYS A 159 14.60 -10.93 -7.13
C LYS A 159 14.71 -10.33 -8.53
N ILE A 160 14.78 -8.99 -8.61
CA ILE A 160 14.68 -8.25 -9.86
C ILE A 160 15.90 -8.58 -10.72
N THR A 161 15.64 -9.19 -11.88
CA THR A 161 16.65 -9.51 -12.90
C THR A 161 16.42 -8.72 -14.19
N SER A 162 15.25 -8.08 -14.34
CA SER A 162 14.90 -7.31 -15.53
C SER A 162 13.99 -6.13 -15.18
N ILE A 163 14.22 -5.01 -15.83
CA ILE A 163 13.39 -3.81 -15.81
C ILE A 163 13.12 -3.47 -17.28
N GLU A 164 11.84 -3.44 -17.67
CA GLU A 164 11.45 -3.11 -19.03
C GLU A 164 11.56 -1.60 -19.30
N ASP A 165 11.68 -1.24 -20.57
CA ASP A 165 11.57 0.15 -21.00
C ASP A 165 10.24 0.75 -20.51
N GLU A 166 10.24 2.04 -20.17
CA GLU A 166 9.08 2.74 -19.62
C GLU A 166 8.54 2.17 -18.29
N ALA A 167 9.27 1.31 -17.57
CA ALA A 167 8.83 0.74 -16.30
C ALA A 167 8.40 1.79 -15.26
N PHE A 168 9.08 2.94 -15.24
CA PHE A 168 8.84 4.04 -14.30
C PHE A 168 8.01 5.19 -14.88
N VAL A 169 7.44 5.05 -16.09
CA VAL A 169 6.51 6.03 -16.64
C VAL A 169 5.33 6.22 -15.68
N GLY A 170 4.96 7.47 -15.44
CA GLY A 170 3.94 7.87 -14.47
C GLY A 170 4.47 8.23 -13.08
N LEU A 171 5.76 7.99 -12.81
CA LEU A 171 6.45 8.52 -11.61
C LEU A 171 7.12 9.89 -11.86
N GLU A 172 7.03 10.39 -13.08
CA GLU A 172 7.65 11.65 -13.50
C GLU A 172 6.88 12.83 -12.88
N LYS A 173 7.48 13.50 -11.89
CA LYS A 173 6.98 14.81 -11.46
C LYS A 173 7.23 15.83 -12.58
N PRO A 174 6.33 16.82 -12.80
CA PRO A 174 6.53 17.90 -13.77
C PRO A 174 7.77 18.79 -13.54
N THR A 175 8.51 18.59 -12.44
CA THR A 175 9.72 19.34 -12.09
C THR A 175 10.95 18.42 -12.11
N SER A 176 11.52 18.24 -13.30
CA SER A 176 12.96 18.08 -13.58
C SER A 176 13.86 17.43 -12.51
N GLY A 177 13.46 16.31 -11.90
CA GLY A 177 14.27 15.54 -10.97
C GLY A 177 14.63 14.19 -11.59
N ALA A 178 15.93 13.95 -11.84
CA ALA A 178 16.40 12.67 -12.36
C ALA A 178 16.15 11.55 -11.33
N PHE A 179 15.66 10.40 -11.80
CA PHE A 179 15.61 9.17 -11.01
C PHE A 179 17.03 8.64 -10.78
N THR A 180 17.39 8.28 -9.55
CA THR A 180 18.63 7.55 -9.28
C THR A 180 18.33 6.10 -8.94
N ILE A 181 18.96 5.18 -9.69
CA ILE A 181 18.97 3.75 -9.42
C ILE A 181 20.31 3.43 -8.74
N ASP A 182 20.29 3.05 -7.47
CA ASP A 182 21.48 2.60 -6.75
C ASP A 182 21.77 1.13 -7.09
N SER A 183 22.84 0.89 -7.86
CA SER A 183 23.33 -0.45 -8.21
C SER A 183 24.44 -0.98 -7.29
N SER A 184 24.84 -0.20 -6.27
CA SER A 184 25.92 -0.55 -5.33
C SER A 184 25.49 -1.48 -4.20
N THR A 185 24.19 -1.72 -4.09
CA THR A 185 23.56 -2.67 -3.16
C THR A 185 22.71 -3.66 -3.96
N PRO A 186 22.32 -4.82 -3.42
CA PRO A 186 21.39 -5.75 -4.08
C PRO A 186 19.99 -5.15 -4.34
N THR A 187 19.79 -3.85 -4.15
CA THR A 187 18.51 -3.28 -3.76
C THR A 187 18.20 -1.95 -4.44
N LEU A 188 17.13 -1.98 -5.22
CA LEU A 188 16.57 -0.84 -5.93
C LEU A 188 15.78 0.06 -4.96
N ARG A 189 16.30 1.25 -4.71
CA ARG A 189 15.61 2.30 -3.95
C ARG A 189 15.56 3.57 -4.78
N ILE A 190 14.34 4.08 -5.02
CA ILE A 190 14.10 5.25 -5.87
C ILE A 190 13.51 6.35 -5.00
N HIS A 191 14.22 7.48 -4.93
CA HIS A 191 13.74 8.69 -4.24
C HIS A 191 13.29 9.71 -5.28
N LEU A 192 12.06 10.23 -5.12
CA LEU A 192 11.42 11.15 -6.04
C LEU A 192 11.29 12.54 -5.37
N ASN A 193 12.45 13.16 -5.06
CA ASN A 193 12.70 14.61 -4.94
C ASN A 193 13.97 14.94 -4.13
N GLU A 194 14.69 15.97 -4.63
CA GLU A 194 15.79 16.77 -4.04
C GLU A 194 16.83 16.09 -3.15
N HIS A 195 17.89 15.53 -3.74
CA HIS A 195 19.31 15.92 -3.54
C HIS A 195 20.18 15.14 -4.56
N PRO A 196 21.10 15.79 -5.31
CA PRO A 196 21.92 15.11 -6.30
C PRO A 196 23.04 14.34 -5.59
N ILE A 197 22.97 13.02 -5.59
CA ILE A 197 24.11 12.17 -5.24
C ILE A 197 24.54 11.48 -6.51
N TYR A 198 25.62 11.99 -7.10
CA TYR A 198 26.29 11.44 -8.27
C TYR A 198 26.98 10.14 -7.88
N VAL A 199 26.87 9.10 -8.70
CA VAL A 199 27.87 8.03 -8.72
C VAL A 199 28.16 7.68 -10.18
N LEU A 200 29.42 7.87 -10.55
CA LEU A 200 29.97 7.55 -11.87
C LEU A 200 30.35 6.07 -11.93
N PRO A 201 30.30 5.45 -13.12
CA PRO A 201 30.64 4.04 -13.30
C PRO A 201 32.16 3.80 -13.23
N ASN A 202 32.54 2.62 -12.76
CA ASN A 202 33.67 1.84 -13.25
C ASN A 202 33.25 0.38 -13.28
#